data_AF-A0A1I5G940-F1
#
_entry.id   AF-A0A1I5G940-F1
#
_cell.length_a   1.000
_cell.length_b   1.000
_cell.length_c   1.000
_cell.angle_alpha   90.00
_cell.angle_beta   90.00
_cell.angle_gamma   90.00
#
_symmetry.space_group_name_H-M   'P 1'
#
loop_
_entity.id
_entity.type
_entity.pdbx_description
1 polymer ?
#
loop_
_entity_poly.entity_id
_entity_poly.type
_entity_poly.pdbx_seq_one_letter_code
_entity_poly.pdbx_strand_id
1 'polypeptide(L)'
;MSETIAGVPIPDGAVAREATELVRDTASPLLFDHSRRVYVFGALRGREQGLEFDPELLYIGAMFHDLGLTERFRRTDQRFEIDGADEARRFLHAHGITGDSADRVWTAIALHTTPEIPLHMAPEIALLTRGVELDVLGIGYHALSEQQRAAVVEAHPRPDFKNRILAAFTEGIR
;
A
#
# COMPACT_ATOMS: atom_id res chain seq x y z
N MET A 1 12.64 -15.72 11.76
CA MET A 1 11.49 -16.14 10.92
C MET A 1 10.87 -14.88 10.38
N SER A 2 10.47 -14.84 9.11
CA SER A 2 9.75 -13.69 8.55
C SER A 2 8.43 -13.50 9.28
N GLU A 3 8.06 -12.25 9.51
CA GLU A 3 6.79 -11.89 10.14
C GLU A 3 5.61 -12.41 9.30
N THR A 4 4.52 -12.84 9.95
CA THR A 4 3.31 -13.31 9.27
C THR A 4 2.08 -12.74 9.97
N ILE A 5 1.19 -12.10 9.22
CA ILE A 5 -0.04 -11.46 9.72
C ILE A 5 -1.23 -12.08 8.99
N ALA A 6 -2.20 -12.61 9.74
CA ALA A 6 -3.37 -13.30 9.17
C ALA A 6 -3.00 -14.40 8.14
N GLY A 7 -1.86 -15.06 8.33
CA GLY A 7 -1.32 -16.07 7.42
C GLY A 7 -0.61 -15.52 6.18
N VAL A 8 -0.51 -14.19 6.01
CA VAL A 8 0.26 -13.52 4.95
C VAL A 8 1.69 -13.29 5.42
N PRO A 9 2.72 -13.90 4.79
CA PRO A 9 4.11 -13.57 5.03
C PRO A 9 4.39 -12.13 4.63
N ILE A 10 5.08 -11.40 5.49
CA ILE A 10 5.58 -10.07 5.19
C ILE A 10 6.92 -10.20 4.47
N PRO A 11 7.12 -9.56 3.30
CA PRO A 11 8.39 -9.58 2.61
C PRO A 11 9.51 -9.04 3.50
N ASP A 12 10.59 -9.81 3.61
CA ASP A 12 11.74 -9.47 4.44
C ASP A 12 13.05 -9.50 3.64
N GLY A 13 12.98 -9.37 2.33
CA GLY A 13 14.14 -9.08 1.48
C GLY A 13 14.79 -7.73 1.84
N ALA A 14 16.01 -7.49 1.35
CA ALA A 14 16.71 -6.23 1.60
C ALA A 14 15.89 -5.01 1.17
N VAL A 15 15.33 -5.07 -0.05
CA VAL A 15 14.48 -4.00 -0.62
C VAL A 15 13.24 -3.75 0.24
N ALA A 16 12.54 -4.81 0.66
CA ALA A 16 11.37 -4.69 1.52
C ALA A 16 11.71 -4.12 2.92
N ARG A 17 12.84 -4.50 3.51
CA ARG A 17 13.29 -3.96 4.81
C ARG A 17 13.62 -2.47 4.70
N GLU A 18 14.41 -2.07 3.70
CA GLU A 18 14.76 -0.66 3.47
C GLU A 18 13.53 0.20 3.16
N ALA A 19 12.58 -0.32 2.38
CA ALA A 19 11.28 0.31 2.17
C ALA A 19 10.50 0.51 3.46
N THR A 20 10.49 -0.50 4.33
CA THR A 20 9.79 -0.44 5.62
C THR A 20 10.39 0.62 6.52
N GLU A 21 11.72 0.72 6.57
CA GLU A 21 12.46 1.71 7.34
C GLU A 21 12.21 3.13 6.79
N LEU A 22 12.33 3.32 5.48
CA LEU A 22 12.07 4.61 4.84
C LEU A 22 10.68 5.13 5.17
N VAL A 23 9.64 4.30 5.03
CA VAL A 23 8.26 4.72 5.30
C VAL A 23 8.04 4.94 6.79
N ARG A 24 8.65 4.13 7.67
CA ARG A 24 8.57 4.33 9.12
C ARG A 24 9.19 5.66 9.56
N ASP A 25 10.26 6.08 8.90
CA ASP A 25 10.97 7.33 9.23
C ASP A 25 10.32 8.59 8.65
N THR A 26 9.50 8.44 7.60
CA THR A 26 8.95 9.57 6.83
C THR A 26 7.45 9.75 7.00
N ALA A 27 6.70 8.67 7.19
CA ALA A 27 5.26 8.70 7.33
C ALA A 27 4.85 8.82 8.80
N SER A 28 3.66 9.38 9.05
CA SER A 28 3.07 9.33 10.39
C SER A 28 2.74 7.87 10.77
N PRO A 29 2.65 7.54 12.08
CA PRO A 29 2.23 6.20 12.50
C PRO A 29 0.90 5.74 11.88
N LEU A 30 -0.01 6.69 11.64
CA LEU A 30 -1.28 6.44 10.96
C LEU A 30 -1.07 5.88 9.54
N LEU A 31 -0.26 6.57 8.74
CA LEU A 31 0.00 6.19 7.34
C LEU A 31 0.85 4.92 7.29
N PHE A 32 1.82 4.76 8.19
CA PHE A 32 2.58 3.52 8.30
C PHE A 32 1.67 2.31 8.57
N ASP A 33 0.81 2.39 9.59
CA ASP A 33 -0.11 1.30 9.90
C ASP A 33 -1.14 1.08 8.79
N HIS A 34 -1.59 2.15 8.12
CA HIS A 34 -2.44 2.06 6.93
C HIS A 34 -1.78 1.27 5.81
N SER A 35 -0.58 1.67 5.37
CA SER A 35 0.18 0.98 4.32
C SER A 35 0.40 -0.49 4.63
N ARG A 36 0.69 -0.82 5.89
CA ARG A 36 0.83 -2.20 6.34
C ARG A 36 -0.46 -3.00 6.25
N ARG A 37 -1.60 -2.43 6.68
CA ARG A 37 -2.92 -3.06 6.51
C ARG A 37 -3.29 -3.23 5.04
N VAL A 38 -3.03 -2.21 4.21
CA VAL A 38 -3.28 -2.23 2.75
C VAL A 38 -2.57 -3.40 2.09
N TYR A 39 -1.29 -3.63 2.41
CA TYR A 39 -0.57 -4.81 1.91
C TYR A 39 -1.25 -6.11 2.30
N VAL A 40 -1.51 -6.32 3.59
CA VAL A 40 -2.03 -7.60 4.07
C VAL A 40 -3.44 -7.86 3.53
N PHE A 41 -4.29 -6.83 3.48
CA PHE A 41 -5.60 -6.94 2.86
C PHE A 41 -5.51 -7.23 1.37
N GLY A 42 -4.67 -6.53 0.61
CA GLY A 42 -4.43 -6.82 -0.81
C GLY A 42 -3.98 -8.26 -1.03
N ALA A 43 -3.00 -8.75 -0.26
CA ALA A 43 -2.52 -10.12 -0.36
C ALA A 43 -3.59 -11.17 -0.01
N LEU A 44 -4.42 -10.91 1.00
CA LEU A 44 -5.55 -11.78 1.34
C LEU A 44 -6.60 -11.83 0.24
N ARG A 45 -6.89 -10.69 -0.40
CA ARG A 45 -7.79 -10.63 -1.56
C ARG A 45 -7.20 -11.39 -2.75
N GLY A 46 -5.90 -11.27 -3.01
CA GLY A 46 -5.23 -12.04 -4.07
C GLY A 46 -5.37 -13.55 -3.86
N ARG A 47 -5.21 -14.03 -2.63
CA ARG A 47 -5.43 -15.44 -2.27
C ARG A 47 -6.87 -15.89 -2.44
N GLU A 48 -7.82 -15.07 -2.01
CA GLU A 48 -9.25 -15.36 -2.16
C GLU A 48 -9.65 -15.46 -3.63
N GLN A 49 -9.06 -14.63 -4.49
CA GLN A 49 -9.34 -14.57 -5.93
C GLN A 49 -8.50 -15.55 -6.76
N GLY A 50 -7.53 -16.25 -6.16
CA GLY A 50 -6.60 -17.12 -6.88
C GLY A 50 -5.67 -16.38 -7.84
N LEU A 51 -5.33 -15.12 -7.54
CA LEU A 51 -4.43 -14.30 -8.36
C LEU A 51 -2.97 -14.58 -8.00
N GLU A 52 -2.14 -14.75 -9.02
CA GLU A 52 -0.69 -14.79 -8.89
C GLU A 52 -0.13 -13.37 -8.97
N PHE A 53 0.71 -12.98 -8.01
CA PHE A 53 1.33 -11.65 -7.94
C PHE A 53 2.69 -11.74 -7.26
N ASP A 54 3.55 -10.77 -7.54
CA ASP A 54 4.81 -10.59 -6.81
C ASP A 54 4.54 -9.92 -5.45
N PRO A 55 4.76 -10.62 -4.33
CA PRO A 55 4.48 -10.08 -3.00
C PRO A 55 5.41 -8.93 -2.62
N GLU A 56 6.65 -8.88 -3.13
CA GLU A 56 7.56 -7.77 -2.86
C GLU A 56 7.11 -6.52 -3.61
N LEU A 57 6.71 -6.62 -4.88
CA LEU A 57 6.18 -5.47 -5.64
C LEU A 57 4.88 -4.92 -5.04
N LEU A 58 3.93 -5.79 -4.65
CA LEU A 58 2.71 -5.36 -3.96
C LEU A 58 3.05 -4.67 -2.62
N TYR A 59 4.04 -5.20 -1.89
CA TYR A 59 4.48 -4.62 -0.62
C TYR A 59 5.09 -3.23 -0.82
N ILE A 60 6.00 -3.05 -1.78
CA ILE A 60 6.56 -1.73 -2.09
C ILE A 60 5.44 -0.77 -2.52
N GLY A 61 4.52 -1.20 -3.39
CA GLY A 61 3.36 -0.41 -3.77
C GLY A 61 2.56 0.07 -2.56
N ALA A 62 2.20 -0.85 -1.65
CA ALA A 62 1.47 -0.53 -0.43
C ALA A 62 2.24 0.37 0.52
N MET A 63 3.56 0.17 0.66
CA MET A 63 4.39 0.99 1.54
C MET A 63 4.51 2.44 1.04
N PHE A 64 4.57 2.65 -0.28
CA PHE A 64 4.85 3.96 -0.87
C PHE A 64 3.59 4.75 -1.28
N HIS A 65 2.40 4.12 -1.37
CA HIS A 65 1.24 4.73 -2.04
C HIS A 65 0.82 6.10 -1.51
N ASP A 66 1.00 6.33 -0.20
CA ASP A 66 0.63 7.56 0.51
C ASP A 66 1.82 8.47 0.83
N LEU A 67 3.04 8.16 0.37
CA LEU A 67 4.22 8.99 0.67
C LEU A 67 4.11 10.41 0.13
N GLY A 68 3.37 10.61 -0.97
CA GLY A 68 3.08 11.94 -1.51
C GLY A 68 2.30 12.85 -0.55
N LEU A 69 1.66 12.31 0.48
CA LEU A 69 0.98 13.11 1.51
C LEU A 69 1.96 13.68 2.54
N THR A 70 3.19 13.16 2.61
CA THR A 70 4.19 13.57 3.59
C THR A 70 4.92 14.85 3.15
N GLU A 71 5.32 15.70 4.10
CA GLU A 71 6.04 16.95 3.81
C GLU A 71 7.33 16.72 3.00
N ARG A 72 7.98 15.56 3.19
CA ARG A 72 9.24 15.23 2.52
C ARG A 72 9.10 15.02 1.01
N PHE A 73 8.00 14.41 0.58
CA PHE A 73 7.83 13.97 -0.82
C PHE A 73 6.73 14.72 -1.57
N ARG A 74 5.86 15.45 -0.86
CA ARG A 74 4.80 16.23 -1.48
C ARG A 74 5.35 17.32 -2.39
N ARG A 75 4.73 17.46 -3.55
CA ARG A 75 4.90 18.58 -4.47
C ARG A 75 3.62 19.41 -4.57
N THR A 76 3.74 20.61 -5.10
CA THR A 76 2.61 21.55 -5.27
C THR A 76 2.13 21.67 -6.72
N ASP A 77 2.76 20.95 -7.65
CA ASP A 77 2.48 21.02 -9.09
C ASP A 77 1.85 19.74 -9.66
N GLN A 78 1.62 18.71 -8.83
CA GLN A 78 1.00 17.46 -9.24
C GLN A 78 0.24 16.77 -8.10
N ARG A 79 -0.35 15.63 -8.44
CA ARG A 79 -1.14 14.78 -7.53
C ARG A 79 -0.23 14.02 -6.56
N PHE A 80 -0.63 13.88 -5.30
CA PHE A 80 0.14 13.12 -4.29
C PHE A 80 0.34 11.65 -4.70
N GLU A 81 -0.60 11.07 -5.45
CA GLU A 81 -0.48 9.71 -5.96
C GLU A 81 0.71 9.61 -6.93
N ILE A 82 0.97 10.65 -7.72
CA ILE A 82 2.11 10.71 -8.63
C ILE A 82 3.40 10.92 -7.83
N ASP A 83 3.38 11.76 -6.79
CA ASP A 83 4.55 11.96 -5.91
C ASP A 83 5.01 10.64 -5.25
N GLY A 84 4.06 9.86 -4.71
CA GLY A 84 4.35 8.55 -4.14
C GLY A 84 4.84 7.54 -5.19
N ALA A 85 4.24 7.55 -6.38
CA ALA A 85 4.62 6.67 -7.48
C ALA A 85 6.05 6.96 -7.98
N ASP A 86 6.38 8.24 -8.18
CA ASP A 86 7.71 8.69 -8.61
C ASP A 86 8.78 8.30 -7.61
N GLU A 87 8.51 8.47 -6.31
CA GLU A 87 9.43 8.07 -5.25
C GLU A 87 9.62 6.55 -5.19
N ALA A 88 8.54 5.77 -5.34
CA ALA A 88 8.64 4.30 -5.40
C ALA A 88 9.48 3.83 -6.58
N ARG A 89 9.29 4.44 -7.76
CA ARG A 89 10.09 4.11 -8.96
C ARG A 89 11.56 4.48 -8.76
N ARG A 90 11.83 5.65 -8.20
CA ARG A 90 13.20 6.09 -7.86
C ARG A 90 13.87 5.12 -6.89
N PHE A 91 13.15 4.70 -5.85
CA PHE A 91 13.61 3.72 -4.88
C PHE A 91 13.93 2.37 -5.54
N LEU A 92 12.99 1.81 -6.31
CA LEU A 92 13.19 0.53 -7.01
C LEU A 92 14.38 0.58 -7.99
N HIS A 93 14.53 1.67 -8.73
CA HIS A 93 15.66 1.86 -9.64
C HIS A 93 17.01 1.85 -8.90
N ALA A 94 17.07 2.43 -7.70
CA ALA A 94 18.29 2.40 -6.88
C ALA A 94 18.66 0.98 -6.42
N HIS A 95 17.68 0.08 -6.36
CA HIS A 95 17.86 -1.35 -6.10
C HIS A 95 17.98 -2.21 -7.36
N GLY A 96 18.11 -1.60 -8.55
CA GLY A 96 18.24 -2.31 -9.82
C GLY A 96 16.94 -2.92 -10.35
N ILE A 97 15.80 -2.67 -9.71
CA ILE A 97 14.49 -3.10 -10.18
C ILE A 97 13.96 -2.02 -11.13
N THR A 98 13.90 -2.34 -12.42
CA THR A 98 13.58 -1.41 -13.51
C THR A 98 12.58 -2.02 -14.50
N GLY A 99 12.18 -1.27 -15.53
CA GLY A 99 11.26 -1.76 -16.57
C GLY A 99 9.87 -2.08 -16.02
N ASP A 100 9.25 -3.13 -16.55
CA ASP A 100 7.86 -3.51 -16.25
C ASP A 100 7.56 -3.63 -14.75
N SER A 101 8.50 -4.12 -13.94
CA SER A 101 8.29 -4.24 -12.49
C SER A 101 8.18 -2.86 -11.81
N ALA A 102 9.07 -1.92 -12.15
CA ALA A 102 9.04 -0.58 -11.61
C ALA A 102 7.82 0.21 -12.14
N ASP A 103 7.49 0.04 -13.42
CA ASP A 103 6.33 0.67 -14.06
C ASP A 103 5.02 0.14 -13.48
N ARG A 104 4.97 -1.14 -13.11
CA ARG A 104 3.80 -1.73 -12.45
C ARG A 104 3.58 -1.17 -11.06
N VAL A 105 4.62 -1.03 -10.24
CA VAL A 105 4.52 -0.41 -8.91
C VAL A 105 4.12 1.06 -9.04
N TRP A 106 4.74 1.79 -9.96
CA TRP A 106 4.37 3.18 -10.25
C TRP A 106 2.90 3.29 -10.65
N THR A 107 2.42 2.42 -11.56
CA THR A 107 1.02 2.43 -12.03
C THR A 107 0.05 2.06 -10.92
N ALA A 108 0.40 1.07 -10.09
CA ALA A 108 -0.41 0.67 -8.95
C ALA A 108 -0.64 1.86 -8.02
N ILE A 109 0.43 2.58 -7.67
CA ILE A 109 0.36 3.75 -6.81
C ILE A 109 -0.39 4.90 -7.51
N ALA A 110 -0.06 5.24 -8.74
CA ALA A 110 -0.67 6.37 -9.44
C ALA A 110 -2.21 6.23 -9.58
N LEU A 111 -2.73 5.00 -9.60
CA LEU A 111 -4.15 4.71 -9.78
C LEU A 111 -4.89 4.23 -8.53
N HIS A 112 -4.22 4.13 -7.38
CA HIS A 112 -4.83 3.49 -6.18
C HIS A 112 -6.08 4.23 -5.65
N THR A 113 -6.24 5.52 -5.98
CA THR A 113 -7.42 6.35 -5.65
C THR A 113 -8.45 6.42 -6.78
N THR A 114 -8.31 5.59 -7.82
CA THR A 114 -9.22 5.57 -8.98
C THR A 114 -9.95 4.24 -9.03
N PRO A 115 -11.01 4.03 -8.22
CA PRO A 115 -11.74 2.76 -8.16
C PRO A 115 -12.17 2.27 -9.55
N GLU A 116 -12.40 0.96 -9.64
CA GLU A 116 -12.79 0.24 -10.87
C GLU A 116 -11.67 0.11 -11.91
N ILE A 117 -10.91 1.16 -12.24
CA ILE A 117 -9.89 1.11 -13.31
C ILE A 117 -8.76 0.09 -13.04
N PRO A 118 -8.07 0.12 -11.88
CA PRO A 118 -7.00 -0.83 -11.53
C PRO A 118 -7.40 -2.30 -11.58
N LEU A 119 -8.70 -2.59 -11.40
CA LEU A 119 -9.21 -3.96 -11.31
C LEU A 119 -9.15 -4.72 -12.64
N HIS A 120 -8.95 -4.01 -13.75
CA HIS A 120 -8.78 -4.57 -15.08
C HIS A 120 -7.30 -4.65 -15.52
N MET A 121 -6.36 -4.40 -14.60
CA MET A 121 -4.93 -4.35 -14.87
C MET A 121 -4.18 -5.51 -14.20
N ALA A 122 -2.85 -5.44 -14.15
CA ALA A 122 -2.02 -6.46 -13.54
C ALA A 122 -2.40 -6.70 -12.05
N PRO A 123 -2.21 -7.92 -11.52
CA PRO A 123 -2.60 -8.28 -10.16
C PRO A 123 -2.10 -7.31 -9.09
N GLU A 124 -0.85 -6.86 -9.14
CA GLU A 124 -0.31 -5.91 -8.15
C GLU A 124 -1.05 -4.56 -8.16
N ILE A 125 -1.47 -4.09 -9.34
CA ILE A 125 -2.23 -2.85 -9.52
C ILE A 125 -3.64 -3.00 -8.93
N ALA A 126 -4.31 -4.11 -9.26
CA ALA A 126 -5.64 -4.41 -8.74
C ALA A 126 -5.61 -4.59 -7.21
N LEU A 127 -4.65 -5.34 -6.69
CA LEU A 127 -4.60 -5.73 -5.29
C LEU A 127 -4.18 -4.60 -4.35
N LEU A 128 -3.33 -3.67 -4.80
CA LEU A 128 -3.07 -2.44 -4.05
C LEU A 128 -4.39 -1.66 -3.84
N THR A 129 -5.15 -1.49 -4.92
CA THR A 129 -6.46 -0.82 -4.88
C THR A 129 -7.43 -1.56 -3.96
N ARG A 130 -7.48 -2.90 -4.02
CA ARG A 130 -8.32 -3.70 -3.10
C ARG A 130 -7.94 -3.52 -1.62
N GLY A 131 -6.65 -3.39 -1.33
CA GLY A 131 -6.16 -3.12 0.03
C GLY A 131 -6.66 -1.77 0.54
N VAL A 132 -6.54 -0.71 -0.26
CA VAL A 132 -7.01 0.65 0.05
C VAL A 132 -8.53 0.69 0.18
N GLU A 133 -9.25 0.11 -0.79
CA GLU A 133 -10.71 -0.02 -0.81
C GLU A 133 -11.25 -0.65 0.48
N LEU A 134 -10.61 -1.72 0.96
CA LEU A 134 -11.03 -2.35 2.20
C LEU A 134 -10.69 -1.50 3.42
N ASP A 135 -9.45 -1.00 3.54
CA ASP A 135 -9.06 -0.31 4.77
C ASP A 135 -9.77 1.04 4.95
N VAL A 136 -9.98 1.80 3.86
CA VAL A 136 -10.60 3.13 3.90
C VAL A 136 -12.11 3.07 3.70
N LEU A 137 -12.58 2.36 2.67
CA LEU A 137 -13.99 2.40 2.23
C LEU A 137 -14.82 1.23 2.75
N GLY A 138 -14.17 0.16 3.27
CA GLY A 138 -14.85 -1.07 3.68
C GLY A 138 -15.34 -1.93 2.50
N ILE A 139 -14.90 -1.64 1.28
CA ILE A 139 -15.26 -2.43 0.10
C ILE A 139 -14.53 -3.78 0.18
N GLY A 140 -15.26 -4.87 -0.08
CA GLY A 140 -14.71 -6.24 0.05
C GLY A 140 -14.65 -6.75 1.49
N TYR A 141 -15.26 -6.07 2.46
CA TYR A 141 -15.24 -6.45 3.88
C TYR A 141 -15.62 -7.92 4.13
N HIS A 142 -16.71 -8.40 3.52
CA HIS A 142 -17.21 -9.76 3.69
C HIS A 142 -16.44 -10.83 2.91
N ALA A 143 -15.51 -10.43 2.06
CA ALA A 143 -14.70 -11.38 1.31
C ALA A 143 -13.52 -11.92 2.14
N LEU A 144 -13.23 -11.31 3.29
CA LEU A 144 -12.28 -11.83 4.28
C LEU A 144 -13.05 -12.39 5.49
N SER A 145 -12.46 -13.32 6.23
CA SER A 145 -13.04 -13.78 7.49
C SER A 145 -12.89 -12.72 8.59
N GLU A 146 -13.74 -12.79 9.61
CA GLU A 146 -13.60 -11.93 10.79
C GLU A 146 -12.25 -12.12 11.48
N GLN A 147 -11.78 -13.36 11.59
CA GLN A 147 -10.48 -13.68 12.18
C GLN A 147 -9.32 -13.04 11.41
N GLN A 148 -9.39 -13.05 10.06
CA GLN A 148 -8.38 -12.39 9.23
C GLN A 148 -8.37 -10.88 9.48
N ARG A 149 -9.54 -10.23 9.45
CA ARG A 149 -9.64 -8.78 9.68
C ARG A 149 -9.17 -8.40 11.08
N ALA A 150 -9.54 -9.18 12.10
CA ALA A 150 -9.12 -8.95 13.48
C ALA A 150 -7.60 -9.05 13.64
N ALA A 151 -6.97 -10.09 13.10
CA ALA A 151 -5.52 -10.26 13.16
C ALA A 151 -4.75 -9.11 12.47
N VAL A 152 -5.26 -8.59 11.36
CA VAL A 152 -4.65 -7.44 10.67
C VAL A 152 -4.73 -6.17 11.52
N VAL A 153 -5.88 -5.89 12.13
CA VAL A 153 -6.08 -4.70 12.98
C VAL A 153 -5.37 -4.83 14.34
N GLU A 154 -5.19 -6.04 14.84
CA GLU A 154 -4.38 -6.30 16.04
C GLU A 154 -2.90 -6.00 15.79
N ALA A 155 -2.36 -6.45 14.65
CA ALA A 155 -0.97 -6.19 14.28
C ALA A 155 -0.72 -4.71 13.92
N HIS A 156 -1.68 -4.07 13.26
CA HIS A 156 -1.60 -2.66 12.84
C HIS A 156 -2.85 -1.88 13.27
N PRO A 157 -2.89 -1.40 14.53
CA PRO A 157 -4.03 -0.72 15.11
C PRO A 157 -4.51 0.50 14.31
N ARG A 158 -5.82 0.77 14.39
CA ARG A 158 -6.46 1.86 13.63
C ARG A 158 -7.34 2.79 14.48
N PRO A 159 -6.83 3.34 15.60
CA PRO A 159 -7.61 4.19 16.50
C PRO A 159 -8.03 5.50 15.81
N ASP A 160 -9.32 5.81 15.90
CA ASP A 160 -9.96 6.98 15.25
C ASP A 160 -9.63 7.11 13.75
N PHE A 161 -9.38 5.98 13.09
CA PHE A 161 -8.79 5.96 11.76
C PHE A 161 -9.59 6.74 10.74
N LYS A 162 -10.93 6.64 10.76
CA LYS A 162 -11.79 7.31 9.76
C LYS A 162 -11.61 8.83 9.77
N ASN A 163 -11.53 9.45 10.95
CA ASN A 163 -11.33 10.88 11.07
C ASN A 163 -9.88 11.26 10.75
N ARG A 164 -8.92 10.46 11.24
CA ARG A 164 -7.50 10.74 11.06
C ARG A 164 -7.03 10.59 9.60
N ILE A 165 -7.50 9.58 8.87
CA ILE A 165 -7.14 9.39 7.46
C ILE A 165 -7.74 10.48 6.58
N LEU A 166 -8.98 10.91 6.88
CA LEU A 166 -9.61 12.03 6.18
C LEU A 166 -8.84 13.34 6.41
N ALA A 167 -8.39 13.59 7.64
CA ALA A 167 -7.53 14.73 7.95
C ALA A 167 -6.20 14.66 7.17
N ALA A 168 -5.55 13.48 7.15
CA ALA A 168 -4.30 13.28 6.42
C ALA A 168 -4.45 13.55 4.91
N PHE A 169 -5.53 13.08 4.28
CA PHE A 169 -5.83 13.40 2.87
C PHE A 169 -6.13 14.88 2.66
N THR A 170 -6.93 15.48 3.55
CA THR A 170 -7.33 16.90 3.43
C THR A 170 -6.14 17.87 3.62
N GLU A 171 -5.21 17.53 4.51
CA GLU A 171 -3.97 18.29 4.70
C GLU A 171 -2.95 17.96 3.62
N GLY A 172 -2.95 16.71 3.16
CA GLY A 172 -2.14 16.09 2.11
C GLY A 172 -2.23 16.75 0.74
N ILE A 173 -3.45 17.05 0.32
CA ILE A 173 -3.79 17.45 -1.05
C ILE A 173 -3.76 18.99 -1.23
N ARG A 174 -3.31 19.73 -0.21
CA ARG A 174 -3.21 21.21 -0.25
C ARG A 174 -2.06 21.70 -1.09
#